data_AF-A0A4U9HFM7-F1
#
_entry.id   AF-A0A4U9HFM7-F1
#
_cell.length_a   1.000
_cell.length_b   1.000
_cell.length_c   1.000
_cell.angle_alpha   90.00
_cell.angle_beta   90.00
_cell.angle_gamma   90.00
#
_symmetry.space_group_name_H-M   'P 1'
#
loop_
_entity.id
_entity.type
_entity.pdbx_description
1 polymer ?
#
loop_
_entity_poly.entity_id
_entity_poly.type
_entity_poly.pdbx_seq_one_letter_code
_entity_poly.pdbx_strand_id
1 'polypeptide(L)' 'MTRHFHKKETTLLASRNATREDFECVIALMADGVLHEGLMVNKEYDFYSFGDGYKEDVVENKKLVKGVIKF' A
#
# COMPACT_ATOMS: atom_id res chain seq x y z
N MET A 1 -6.93 25.08 20.41
CA MET A 1 -6.30 23.77 20.12
C MET A 1 -4.77 23.76 20.26
N THR A 2 -4.11 24.75 20.87
CA THR A 2 -2.64 24.91 20.83
C THR A 2 -1.90 24.55 22.13
N ARG A 3 -2.59 24.39 23.27
CA ARG A 3 -1.95 24.18 24.59
C ARG A 3 -1.47 22.75 24.88
N HIS A 4 -1.97 21.73 24.17
CA HIS A 4 -1.61 20.33 24.46
C HIS A 4 -0.28 19.90 23.82
N PHE A 5 -0.01 20.35 22.58
CA PHE A 5 1.22 20.03 21.85
C PHE A 5 2.48 20.55 22.56
N HIS A 6 2.45 21.79 23.04
CA HIS A 6 3.59 22.42 23.73
C HIS A 6 3.91 21.80 25.10
N LYS A 7 2.94 21.16 25.76
CA LYS A 7 3.16 20.49 27.06
C LYS A 7 3.75 19.08 26.94
N LYS A 8 3.68 18.47 25.75
CA LYS A 8 4.05 17.06 25.50
C LYS A 8 5.13 16.90 24.43
N GLU A 9 5.76 18.00 24.00
CA GLU A 9 6.77 18.03 22.92
C GLU A 9 6.37 17.22 21.69
N THR A 10 5.07 17.22 21.36
CA THR A 10 4.56 16.32 20.34
C THR A 10 4.85 16.90 18.96
N THR A 11 5.57 16.15 18.11
CA THR A 11 5.82 16.53 16.72
C THR A 11 4.67 16.08 15.83
N LEU A 12 4.11 17.00 15.05
CA LEU A 12 3.20 16.66 13.97
C LEU A 12 4.01 16.50 12.68
N LEU A 13 4.10 15.26 12.18
CA LEU A 13 4.73 14.95 10.90
C LEU A 13 3.65 14.84 9.83
N ALA A 14 3.80 15.59 8.74
CA ALA A 14 3.01 15.43 7.53
C ALA A 14 3.85 14.66 6.49
N SER A 15 3.27 13.60 5.91
CA SER A 15 3.91 12.88 4.80
C SER A 15 3.59 13.54 3.47
N ARG A 16 4.56 13.58 2.56
CA ARG A 16 4.35 13.92 1.15
C ARG A 16 3.99 12.67 0.34
N ASN A 17 3.51 12.88 -0.88
CA ASN A 17 3.44 11.80 -1.89
C ASN A 17 4.86 11.42 -2.35
N ALA A 18 5.03 10.17 -2.77
CA ALA A 18 6.29 9.65 -3.29
C ALA A 18 6.70 10.38 -4.58
N THR A 19 7.99 10.70 -4.69
CA THR A 19 8.63 11.13 -5.93
C THR A 19 9.32 9.97 -6.62
N ARG A 20 9.83 10.20 -7.83
CA ARG A 20 10.56 9.20 -8.61
C ARG A 20 11.72 8.58 -7.83
N GLU A 21 12.47 9.40 -7.11
CA GLU A 21 13.63 8.99 -6.32
C GLU A 21 13.20 8.05 -5.18
N ASP A 22 12.02 8.28 -4.58
CA ASP A 22 11.46 7.39 -3.58
C ASP A 22 11.14 6.01 -4.21
N PHE A 23 10.61 5.98 -5.43
CA PHE A 23 10.37 4.73 -6.16
C PHE A 23 11.66 4.01 -6.54
N GLU A 24 12.68 4.71 -7.02
CA GLU A 24 14.00 4.14 -7.35
C GLU A 24 14.65 3.48 -6.12
N CYS A 25 14.52 4.11 -4.95
CA CYS A 25 14.97 3.53 -3.69
C CYS A 25 14.22 2.23 -3.36
N VAL A 26 12.88 2.22 -3.46
CA VAL A 26 12.08 1.01 -3.21
C VAL A 26 12.43 -0.12 -4.18
N ILE A 27 12.64 0.19 -5.46
CA ILE A 27 13.05 -0.79 -6.48
C ILE A 27 14.39 -1.41 -6.13
N ALA A 28 15.38 -0.59 -5.75
CA ALA A 28 16.70 -1.09 -5.34
C ALA A 28 16.59 -2.01 -4.11
N LEU A 29 15.82 -1.62 -3.09
CA LEU A 29 15.59 -2.43 -1.90
C LEU A 29 14.87 -3.76 -2.21
N MET A 30 13.96 -3.76 -3.19
CA MET A 30 13.33 -4.99 -3.68
C MET A 30 14.32 -5.88 -4.42
N ALA A 31 15.17 -5.31 -5.28
CA ALA A 31 16.20 -6.04 -6.02
C ALA A 31 17.26 -6.66 -5.08
N ASP A 32 17.62 -5.96 -4.01
CA ASP A 32 18.53 -6.44 -2.97
C ASP A 32 17.88 -7.48 -2.03
N GLY A 33 16.58 -7.77 -2.21
CA GLY A 33 15.83 -8.72 -1.38
C GLY A 33 15.54 -8.22 0.04
N VAL A 34 15.75 -6.94 0.32
CA VAL A 34 15.45 -6.31 1.62
C VAL A 34 13.94 -6.10 1.77
N LEU A 35 13.24 -5.80 0.66
CA LEU A 35 11.79 -5.71 0.59
C LEU A 35 11.22 -6.81 -0.30
N HIS A 36 10.13 -7.43 0.14
CA HIS A 36 9.43 -8.47 -0.62
C HIS A 36 8.02 -8.00 -1.00
N GLU A 37 7.62 -8.27 -2.24
CA GLU A 37 6.29 -7.95 -2.78
C GLU A 37 5.15 -8.66 -2.04
N GLY A 38 5.46 -9.85 -1.48
CA GLY A 38 4.55 -10.63 -0.64
C GLY A 38 4.16 -9.92 0.67
N LEU A 39 4.84 -8.83 1.04
CA LEU A 39 4.43 -7.99 2.16
C LEU A 39 3.13 -7.23 1.91
N MET A 40 2.76 -7.01 0.64
CA MET A 40 1.59 -6.20 0.30
C MET A 40 0.59 -6.94 -0.56
N VAL A 41 1.04 -7.76 -1.52
CA VAL A 41 0.13 -8.48 -2.43
C VAL A 41 -0.43 -9.70 -1.71
N ASN A 42 -1.75 -9.74 -1.53
CA ASN A 42 -2.40 -10.84 -0.84
C ASN A 42 -3.49 -11.54 -1.66
N LYS A 43 -3.81 -11.04 -2.86
CA LYS A 43 -4.67 -11.74 -3.81
C LYS A 43 -4.27 -11.42 -5.25
N GLU A 44 -4.34 -12.44 -6.10
CA GLU A 44 -4.18 -12.31 -7.54
C GLU A 44 -5.51 -12.58 -8.23
N TYR A 45 -5.76 -11.86 -9.33
CA TYR A 45 -6.98 -11.95 -10.11
C TYR A 45 -6.64 -12.14 -11.58
N ASP A 46 -7.48 -12.89 -12.29
CA ASP A 46 -7.40 -13.01 -13.74
C ASP A 46 -8.15 -11.85 -14.42
N PHE A 47 -7.52 -11.20 -15.40
CA PHE A 47 -8.09 -10.03 -16.08
C PHE A 47 -9.45 -10.31 -16.74
N TYR A 48 -9.66 -11.52 -17.27
CA TYR A 48 -10.87 -11.86 -18.01
C TYR A 48 -12.05 -12.19 -17.09
N SER A 49 -11.79 -12.64 -15.85
CA SER A 49 -12.85 -13.09 -14.94
C SER A 49 -13.01 -12.27 -13.66
N PHE A 50 -12.08 -11.37 -13.30
CA PHE A 50 -12.16 -10.67 -12.00
C PHE A 50 -13.41 -9.79 -11.84
N GLY A 51 -13.98 -9.34 -12.95
CA GLY A 51 -15.18 -8.51 -12.97
C GLY A 51 -16.45 -9.27 -12.55
N ASP A 52 -16.47 -10.60 -12.71
CA ASP A 52 -17.66 -11.42 -12.51
C ASP A 52 -18.13 -11.43 -11.05
N GLY A 53 -17.20 -11.27 -10.11
CA GLY A 53 -17.43 -11.26 -8.65
C GLY A 53 -16.92 -10.00 -7.96
N TYR A 54 -16.79 -8.87 -8.68
CA TYR A 54 -16.10 -7.68 -8.18
C TYR A 54 -16.62 -7.18 -6.82
N LYS A 55 -17.93 -7.24 -6.61
CA LYS A 55 -18.54 -6.79 -5.36
C LYS A 55 -18.07 -7.65 -4.18
N GLU A 56 -18.18 -8.96 -4.29
CA GLU A 56 -17.85 -9.91 -3.25
C GLU A 56 -16.35 -10.00 -3.02
N ASP A 57 -15.57 -10.00 -4.11
CA ASP A 57 -14.13 -10.23 -4.08
C ASP A 57 -13.31 -8.98 -3.75
N VAL A 58 -13.80 -7.78 -4.09
CA VAL A 58 -13.09 -6.51 -3.93
C VAL A 58 -13.78 -5.58 -2.94
N VAL A 59 -15.06 -5.29 -3.15
CA VAL A 59 -15.76 -4.24 -2.37
C VAL A 59 -16.09 -4.71 -0.95
N GLU A 60 -16.62 -5.92 -0.81
CA GLU A 60 -17.08 -6.46 0.48
C GLU A 60 -16.00 -7.31 1.18
N ASN A 61 -14.88 -7.56 0.50
CA ASN A 61 -13.81 -8.40 1.00
C ASN A 61 -12.91 -7.67 2.01
N LYS A 62 -13.24 -7.79 3.29
CA LYS A 62 -12.46 -7.22 4.41
C LYS A 62 -11.05 -7.81 4.57
N LYS A 63 -10.75 -8.92 3.89
CA LYS A 63 -9.41 -9.54 3.91
C LYS A 63 -8.53 -9.03 2.78
N LEU A 64 -9.09 -8.36 1.76
CA LEU A 64 -8.31 -7.81 0.66
C LEU A 64 -7.50 -6.60 1.15
N VAL A 65 -6.18 -6.67 0.99
CA VAL A 65 -5.26 -5.57 1.28
C VAL A 65 -4.76 -4.98 -0.03
N LYS A 66 -4.31 -5.83 -0.95
CA LYS A 66 -3.91 -5.44 -2.31
C LYS A 66 -4.15 -6.61 -3.27
N GLY A 67 -4.95 -6.33 -4.31
CA GLY A 67 -5.13 -7.21 -5.45
C GLY A 67 -4.18 -6.86 -6.58
N VAL A 68 -3.63 -7.86 -7.26
CA VAL A 68 -2.92 -7.68 -8.54
C VAL A 68 -3.69 -8.41 -9.63
N ILE A 69 -3.98 -7.72 -10.72
CA ILE A 69 -4.63 -8.32 -11.89
C ILE A 69 -3.52 -8.82 -12.82
N LYS A 70 -3.58 -10.10 -13.16
CA LYS A 70 -2.73 -10.76 -14.14
C LYS A 70 -3.47 -10.84 -15.47
N PHE A 71 -2.73 -10.65 -16.56
CA PHE A 71 -3.20 -10.77 -17.93
C PHE A 71 -2.92 -12.15 -18.49
#